data_AF-A0A382ZYT5-F1
#
_entry.id   AF-A0A382ZYT5-F1
#
_cell.length_a   1.000
_cell.length_b   1.000
_cell.length_c   1.000
_cell.angle_alpha   90.00
_cell.angle_beta   90.00
_cell.angle_gamma   90.00
#
_symmetry.space_group_name_H-M   'P 1'
#
loop_
_entity.id
_entity.type
_entity.pdbx_description
1 polymer ?
#
loop_
_entity_poly.entity_id
_entity_poly.type
_entity_poly.pdbx_seq_one_letter_code
_entity_poly.pdbx_strand_id
1 'polypeptide(L)'
;MKTILSLLLTLIVVHSTEAKDDLTARSIPDDERARLDLDDFYQKRVVVGGFSIVGSKKVSDYALSEAGYLIRQMMGKRDDLLTIMDANKTRLAIMASDEYTTDVPEHSHLYPSLYWDRRARGLGADSDSDRPCVSCGEENLIEIPGDPYETENILIHEFAHAIHEMGLNSQDPTFQKRLDEIFAKAIGKGLWKGTYAATNVMEY
;
A
#
# COMPACT_ATOMS: atom_id res chain seq x y z
N MET A 1 -0.22 59.54 16.35
CA MET A 1 -0.06 58.87 15.04
C MET A 1 -0.14 57.37 15.28
N LYS A 2 -1.22 56.71 14.82
CA LYS A 2 -1.40 55.26 14.94
C LYS A 2 -1.00 54.63 13.61
N THR A 3 0.09 53.88 13.60
CA THR A 3 0.57 53.14 12.43
C THR A 3 -0.25 51.85 12.31
N ILE A 4 -1.03 51.73 11.23
CA ILE A 4 -1.75 50.52 10.86
C ILE A 4 -0.77 49.65 10.08
N LEU A 5 -0.44 48.47 10.62
CA LEU A 5 0.38 47.47 9.94
C LEU A 5 -0.54 46.63 9.05
N SER A 6 -0.48 46.84 7.73
CA SER A 6 -1.19 46.02 6.75
C SER A 6 -0.52 44.64 6.65
N LEU A 7 -1.23 43.60 7.06
CA LEU A 7 -0.81 42.21 6.91
C LEU A 7 -1.06 41.78 5.46
N LEU A 8 0.02 41.62 4.68
CA LEU A 8 -0.07 41.05 3.33
C LEU A 8 -0.18 39.53 3.45
N LEU A 9 -1.34 38.97 3.09
CA LEU A 9 -1.55 37.53 3.04
C LEU A 9 -1.03 37.01 1.69
N THR A 10 0.15 36.42 1.68
CA THR A 10 0.71 35.79 0.47
C THR A 10 -0.01 34.45 0.25
N LEU A 11 -0.86 34.39 -0.77
CA LEU A 11 -1.51 33.16 -1.21
C LEU A 11 -0.45 32.27 -1.89
N ILE A 12 0.03 31.24 -1.19
CA ILE A 12 0.90 30.22 -1.79
C ILE A 12 0.00 29.30 -2.62
N VAL A 13 0.00 29.48 -3.94
CA VAL A 13 -0.58 28.52 -4.86
C VAL A 13 0.42 27.36 -4.96
N VAL A 14 0.20 26.31 -4.17
CA VAL A 14 0.88 25.02 -4.35
C VAL A 14 0.42 24.47 -5.69
N HIS A 15 1.27 24.59 -6.71
CA HIS A 15 1.08 23.86 -7.95
C HIS A 15 1.39 22.40 -7.64
N SER A 16 0.35 21.58 -7.49
CA SER A 16 0.48 20.13 -7.48
C SER A 16 0.95 19.71 -8.86
N THR A 17 2.25 19.53 -9.05
CA THR A 17 2.74 18.72 -10.16
C THR A 17 2.17 17.32 -9.92
N GLU A 18 1.28 16.85 -10.79
CA GLU A 18 0.87 15.44 -10.77
C GLU A 18 2.16 14.60 -10.71
N ALA A 19 2.35 13.88 -9.60
CA ALA A 19 3.49 13.03 -9.42
C ALA A 19 3.40 11.93 -10.50
N LYS A 20 4.29 11.99 -11.48
CA LYS A 20 4.29 11.04 -12.58
C LYS A 20 4.77 9.67 -12.09
N ASP A 21 4.22 8.63 -12.70
CA ASP A 21 4.71 7.27 -12.51
C ASP A 21 6.18 7.17 -12.97
N ASP A 22 6.99 6.48 -12.19
CA ASP A 22 8.29 5.95 -12.61
C ASP A 22 8.36 4.49 -12.17
N LEU A 23 8.01 3.60 -13.10
CA LEU A 23 8.01 2.15 -12.87
C LEU A 23 9.40 1.54 -13.04
N THR A 24 10.45 2.35 -13.25
CA THR A 24 11.82 1.87 -13.35
C THR A 24 12.41 1.75 -11.95
N ALA A 25 12.88 0.56 -11.57
CA ALA A 25 13.53 0.38 -10.27
C ALA A 25 14.76 1.29 -10.14
N ARG A 26 14.81 2.08 -9.07
CA ARG A 26 15.93 2.98 -8.74
C ARG A 26 16.32 2.83 -7.28
N SER A 27 17.50 3.35 -6.94
CA SER A 27 17.87 3.57 -5.54
C SER A 27 16.92 4.58 -4.88
N ILE A 28 16.66 4.41 -3.59
CA ILE A 28 15.83 5.33 -2.81
C ILE A 28 16.63 6.61 -2.51
N PRO A 29 16.14 7.80 -2.90
CA PRO A 29 16.75 9.09 -2.51
C PRO A 29 16.79 9.28 -0.98
N ASP A 30 17.83 9.90 -0.45
CA ASP A 30 18.01 10.08 1.01
C ASP A 30 16.88 10.89 1.66
N ASP A 31 16.40 11.93 0.96
CA ASP A 31 15.28 12.75 1.40
C ASP A 31 13.98 11.95 1.47
N GLU A 32 13.76 11.07 0.50
CA GLU A 32 12.59 10.19 0.47
C GLU A 32 12.66 9.10 1.55
N ARG A 33 13.84 8.50 1.76
CA ARG A 33 14.10 7.56 2.87
C ARG A 33 13.75 8.21 4.21
N ALA A 34 14.25 9.42 4.44
CA ALA A 34 13.99 10.16 5.67
C ALA A 34 12.51 10.55 5.83
N ARG A 35 11.84 10.98 4.75
CA ARG A 35 10.42 11.37 4.77
C ARG A 35 9.51 10.20 5.17
N LEU A 36 9.75 9.04 4.55
CA LEU A 36 8.96 7.83 4.73
C LEU A 36 9.41 6.97 5.92
N ASP A 37 10.52 7.34 6.57
CA ASP A 37 11.15 6.60 7.67
C ASP A 37 11.47 5.14 7.28
N LEU A 38 12.12 4.98 6.12
CA LEU A 38 12.43 3.67 5.55
C LEU A 38 13.73 3.11 6.12
N ASP A 39 13.65 1.88 6.62
CA ASP A 39 14.81 1.10 7.07
C ASP A 39 15.82 0.85 5.94
N ASP A 40 17.10 0.73 6.29
CA ASP A 40 18.20 0.43 5.36
C ASP A 40 18.04 -0.94 4.67
N PHE A 41 17.14 -1.81 5.14
CA PHE A 41 16.68 -2.99 4.42
C PHE A 41 16.24 -2.67 2.98
N TYR A 42 15.47 -1.59 2.81
CA TYR A 42 14.98 -1.18 1.51
C TYR A 42 16.07 -0.50 0.69
N GLN A 43 16.28 -0.97 -0.53
CA GLN A 43 17.35 -0.50 -1.41
C GLN A 43 16.84 -0.06 -2.78
N LYS A 44 15.67 -0.55 -3.18
CA LYS A 44 15.04 -0.27 -4.47
C LYS A 44 13.67 0.36 -4.29
N ARG A 45 13.29 1.23 -5.21
CA ARG A 45 11.98 1.88 -5.26
C ARG A 45 11.50 2.11 -6.68
N VAL A 46 10.20 1.99 -6.86
CA VAL A 46 9.43 2.54 -7.99
C VAL A 46 8.28 3.40 -7.45
N VAL A 47 7.68 4.20 -8.33
CA VAL A 47 6.68 5.22 -7.94
C VAL A 47 5.45 5.14 -8.83
N VAL A 48 4.26 5.15 -8.23
CA VAL A 48 2.98 5.26 -8.94
C VAL A 48 2.18 6.41 -8.34
N GLY A 49 1.92 7.48 -9.10
CA GLY A 49 1.13 8.61 -8.61
C GLY A 49 1.68 9.25 -7.32
N GLY A 50 3.00 9.16 -7.09
CA GLY A 50 3.67 9.56 -5.85
C GLY A 50 3.81 8.46 -4.80
N PHE A 51 2.96 7.43 -4.83
CA PHE A 51 3.00 6.30 -3.90
C PHE A 51 4.26 5.44 -4.09
N SER A 52 4.86 5.04 -2.97
CA SER A 52 6.13 4.31 -2.95
C SER A 52 5.94 2.80 -2.90
N ILE A 53 6.55 2.12 -3.86
CA ILE A 53 6.73 0.67 -3.84
C ILE A 53 8.22 0.41 -3.62
N VAL A 54 8.55 -0.30 -2.55
CA VAL A 54 9.92 -0.49 -2.07
C VAL A 54 10.26 -1.97 -2.01
N GLY A 55 11.55 -2.28 -2.13
CA GLY A 55 12.06 -3.65 -2.02
C GLY A 55 13.51 -3.66 -1.57
N SER A 56 13.96 -4.81 -1.09
CA SER A 56 15.37 -5.01 -0.77
C SER A 56 16.22 -5.04 -2.05
N LYS A 57 17.55 -5.15 -1.88
CA LYS A 57 18.45 -5.34 -3.04
C LYS A 57 18.20 -6.66 -3.80
N LYS A 58 17.58 -7.65 -3.16
CA LYS A 58 17.35 -8.99 -3.73
C LYS A 58 16.14 -9.02 -4.65
N VAL A 59 15.13 -8.20 -4.36
CA VAL A 59 13.88 -8.14 -5.12
C VAL A 59 14.15 -7.87 -6.60
N SER A 60 13.47 -8.60 -7.48
CA SER A 60 13.51 -8.41 -8.92
C SER A 60 13.02 -7.02 -9.33
N ASP A 61 13.77 -6.33 -10.18
CA ASP A 61 13.34 -5.05 -10.74
C ASP A 61 12.03 -5.20 -11.54
N TYR A 62 11.84 -6.36 -12.19
CA TYR A 62 10.60 -6.68 -12.90
C TYR A 62 9.41 -6.81 -11.95
N ALA A 63 9.60 -7.38 -10.76
CA ALA A 63 8.52 -7.49 -9.78
C ALA A 63 8.09 -6.11 -9.25
N LEU A 64 9.05 -5.22 -9.00
CA LEU A 64 8.74 -3.82 -8.64
C LEU A 64 7.97 -3.11 -9.76
N SER A 65 8.44 -3.22 -11.01
CA SER A 65 7.74 -2.62 -12.15
C SER A 65 6.33 -3.18 -12.34
N GLU A 66 6.14 -4.50 -12.19
CA GLU A 66 4.84 -5.16 -12.31
C GLU A 66 3.88 -4.73 -11.20
N ALA A 67 4.36 -4.66 -9.95
CA ALA A 67 3.57 -4.12 -8.84
C ALA A 67 3.08 -2.70 -9.15
N GLY A 68 3.94 -1.86 -9.71
CA GLY A 68 3.58 -0.51 -10.11
C GLY A 68 2.57 -0.45 -11.26
N TYR A 69 2.69 -1.34 -12.24
CA TYR A 69 1.71 -1.49 -13.31
C TYR A 69 0.34 -1.90 -12.77
N LEU A 70 0.28 -2.93 -11.92
CA LEU A 70 -0.95 -3.43 -11.31
C LEU A 70 -1.63 -2.36 -10.45
N ILE A 71 -0.89 -1.66 -9.59
CA ILE A 71 -1.43 -0.54 -8.80
C ILE A 71 -2.01 0.53 -9.71
N ARG A 72 -1.31 0.93 -10.78
CA ARG A 72 -1.84 1.90 -11.75
C ARG A 72 -3.16 1.41 -12.37
N GLN A 73 -3.27 0.13 -12.73
CA GLN A 73 -4.53 -0.43 -13.24
C GLN A 73 -5.65 -0.42 -12.19
N MET A 74 -5.36 -0.78 -10.94
CA MET A 74 -6.33 -0.76 -9.84
C MET A 74 -6.85 0.65 -9.55
N MET A 75 -5.94 1.64 -9.53
CA MET A 75 -6.29 3.01 -9.16
C MET A 75 -6.99 3.79 -10.27
N GLY A 76 -6.65 3.52 -11.54
CA GLY A 76 -7.20 4.26 -12.68
C GLY A 76 -6.99 5.77 -12.53
N LYS A 77 -8.08 6.50 -12.27
CA LYS A 77 -8.09 7.97 -12.09
C LYS A 77 -8.06 8.43 -10.64
N ARG A 78 -7.87 7.52 -9.67
CA ARG A 78 -7.91 7.81 -8.22
C ARG A 78 -6.54 8.17 -7.65
N ASP A 79 -5.80 9.05 -8.33
CA ASP A 79 -4.52 9.58 -7.82
C ASP A 79 -4.70 10.39 -6.53
N ASP A 80 -5.92 10.86 -6.25
CA ASP A 80 -6.28 11.48 -4.98
C ASP A 80 -6.09 10.53 -3.79
N LEU A 81 -6.39 9.23 -3.96
CA LEU A 81 -6.16 8.25 -2.91
C LEU A 81 -4.68 7.91 -2.76
N LEU A 82 -3.94 7.75 -3.86
CA LEU A 82 -2.49 7.53 -3.82
C LEU A 82 -1.77 8.69 -3.12
N THR A 83 -2.23 9.92 -3.37
CA THR A 83 -1.70 11.13 -2.72
C THR A 83 -1.94 11.10 -1.21
N ILE A 84 -3.15 10.73 -0.76
CA ILE A 84 -3.46 10.64 0.67
C ILE A 84 -2.66 9.52 1.33
N MET A 85 -2.56 8.36 0.68
CA MET A 85 -1.78 7.22 1.15
C MET A 85 -0.30 7.60 1.29
N ASP A 86 0.31 8.25 0.29
CA ASP A 86 1.71 8.71 0.37
C ASP A 86 1.91 9.80 1.42
N ALA A 87 0.97 10.73 1.58
CA ALA A 87 1.03 11.77 2.62
C ALA A 87 1.00 11.16 4.03
N ASN A 88 0.27 10.06 4.21
CA ASN A 88 0.24 9.25 5.43
C ASN A 88 1.38 8.23 5.49
N LYS A 89 2.39 8.39 4.63
CA LYS A 89 3.58 7.57 4.48
C LYS A 89 3.33 6.13 4.03
N THR A 90 2.10 5.70 3.75
CA THR A 90 1.78 4.32 3.34
C THR A 90 2.69 3.88 2.18
N ARG A 91 3.17 2.63 2.24
CA ARG A 91 4.03 2.03 1.21
C ARG A 91 3.62 0.60 0.90
N LEU A 92 4.02 0.12 -0.28
CA LEU A 92 4.02 -1.31 -0.61
C LEU A 92 5.44 -1.85 -0.52
N ALA A 93 5.66 -2.87 0.30
CA ALA A 93 6.91 -3.63 0.36
C ALA A 93 6.81 -4.92 -0.46
N ILE A 94 7.72 -5.07 -1.42
CA ILE A 94 7.88 -6.34 -2.14
C ILE A 94 8.96 -7.17 -1.44
N MET A 95 8.62 -8.40 -1.11
CA MET A 95 9.54 -9.39 -0.54
C MET A 95 10.17 -10.20 -1.68
N ALA A 96 11.48 -10.42 -1.63
CA ALA A 96 12.10 -11.41 -2.50
C ALA A 96 11.56 -12.81 -2.18
N SER A 97 11.70 -13.73 -3.12
CA SER A 97 11.24 -15.13 -2.97
C SER A 97 11.94 -15.89 -1.83
N ASP A 98 13.10 -15.40 -1.38
CA ASP A 98 13.88 -15.95 -0.25
C ASP A 98 13.85 -15.06 1.01
N GLU A 99 12.97 -14.06 1.07
CA GLU A 99 12.70 -13.20 2.22
C GLU A 99 11.35 -13.55 2.84
N TYR A 100 11.20 -13.41 4.16
CA TYR A 100 9.99 -13.77 4.89
C TYR A 100 9.20 -12.54 5.35
N THR A 101 7.95 -12.75 5.76
CA THR A 101 7.09 -11.69 6.27
C THR A 101 7.76 -10.91 7.40
N THR A 102 8.39 -11.59 8.36
CA THR A 102 9.06 -10.90 9.48
C THR A 102 10.42 -10.28 9.14
N ASP A 103 10.95 -10.51 7.93
CA ASP A 103 12.11 -9.76 7.43
C ASP A 103 11.72 -8.34 6.98
N VAL A 104 10.45 -8.12 6.64
CA VAL A 104 9.92 -6.77 6.34
C VAL A 104 9.98 -5.93 7.62
N PRO A 105 10.68 -4.78 7.63
CA PRO A 105 10.88 -3.96 8.83
C PRO A 105 9.58 -3.60 9.57
N GLU A 106 8.49 -3.31 8.84
CA GLU A 106 7.16 -2.99 9.36
C GLU A 106 6.47 -4.19 10.03
N HIS A 107 6.82 -5.41 9.66
CA HIS A 107 6.21 -6.66 10.16
C HIS A 107 7.14 -7.44 11.10
N SER A 108 8.35 -6.95 11.36
CA SER A 108 9.37 -7.60 12.21
C SER A 108 8.93 -7.86 13.66
N HIS A 109 7.89 -7.17 14.12
CA HIS A 109 7.32 -7.33 15.46
C HIS A 109 6.35 -8.52 15.58
N LEU A 110 5.94 -9.13 14.47
CA LEU A 110 4.98 -10.23 14.46
C LEU A 110 5.58 -11.48 15.11
N TYR A 111 4.83 -12.08 16.05
CA TYR A 111 5.28 -13.22 16.84
C TYR A 111 4.16 -14.28 16.96
N PRO A 112 4.49 -15.59 16.94
CA PRO A 112 5.80 -16.17 16.65
C PRO A 112 6.20 -16.02 15.18
N SER A 113 7.46 -15.64 14.90
CA SER A 113 7.90 -15.38 13.52
C SER A 113 7.67 -16.56 12.58
N LEU A 114 8.06 -17.78 13.00
CA LEU A 114 7.87 -19.01 12.22
C LEU A 114 6.41 -19.27 11.81
N TYR A 115 5.43 -18.81 12.61
CA TYR A 115 4.03 -18.90 12.23
C TYR A 115 3.71 -17.94 11.09
N TRP A 116 4.10 -16.67 11.23
CA TRP A 116 3.83 -15.62 10.25
C TRP A 116 4.57 -15.86 8.93
N ASP A 117 5.85 -16.20 9.01
CA ASP A 117 6.71 -16.48 7.86
C ASP A 117 6.22 -17.67 7.03
N ARG A 118 5.50 -18.61 7.66
CA ARG A 118 4.84 -19.72 6.96
C ARG A 118 3.47 -19.33 6.43
N ARG A 119 2.74 -18.50 7.17
CA ARG A 119 1.31 -18.24 6.96
C ARG A 119 1.07 -17.23 5.83
N ALA A 120 1.97 -16.26 5.63
CA ALA A 120 1.71 -15.12 4.78
C ALA A 120 2.84 -14.91 3.77
N ARG A 121 2.44 -14.57 2.55
CA ARG A 121 3.31 -13.92 1.55
C ARG A 121 2.72 -12.60 1.07
N GLY A 122 1.73 -12.08 1.79
CA GLY A 122 1.22 -10.73 1.70
C GLY A 122 0.45 -10.37 2.97
N LEU A 123 0.42 -9.08 3.29
CA LEU A 123 -0.32 -8.52 4.43
C LEU A 123 -0.80 -7.11 4.09
N GLY A 124 -2.02 -6.78 4.52
CA GLY A 124 -2.56 -5.42 4.50
C GLY A 124 -1.83 -4.47 5.45
N ALA A 125 -2.05 -3.17 5.25
CA ALA A 125 -1.45 -2.13 6.06
C ALA A 125 -2.26 -1.86 7.34
N ASP A 126 -1.58 -1.73 8.48
CA ASP A 126 -2.21 -1.34 9.75
C ASP A 126 -2.43 0.18 9.82
N SER A 127 -3.68 0.62 10.01
CA SER A 127 -4.06 2.03 10.11
C SER A 127 -3.56 2.74 11.36
N ASP A 128 -3.25 1.99 12.42
CA ASP A 128 -2.76 2.53 13.68
C ASP A 128 -1.23 2.68 13.68
N SER A 129 -0.55 2.25 12.61
CA SER A 129 0.89 2.40 12.44
C SER A 129 1.26 3.80 11.97
N ASP A 130 2.34 4.37 12.53
CA ASP A 130 2.98 5.58 11.99
C ASP A 130 3.67 5.33 10.63
N ARG A 131 3.85 4.04 10.30
CA ARG A 131 4.39 3.57 9.03
C ARG A 131 3.57 2.38 8.48
N PRO A 132 2.30 2.60 8.03
CA PRO A 132 1.48 1.55 7.43
C PRO A 132 2.11 0.92 6.18
N CYS A 133 2.30 -0.39 6.17
CA CYS A 133 2.90 -1.10 5.05
C CYS A 133 2.03 -2.25 4.62
N VAL A 134 1.67 -2.24 3.34
CA VAL A 134 1.14 -3.41 2.64
C VAL A 134 2.32 -4.19 2.07
N SER A 135 2.25 -5.51 2.03
CA SER A 135 3.32 -6.33 1.46
C SER A 135 2.82 -7.45 0.54
N CYS A 136 3.66 -7.87 -0.39
CA CYS A 136 3.48 -9.09 -1.18
C CYS A 136 4.82 -9.70 -1.61
N GLY A 137 4.83 -11.00 -1.93
CA GLY A 137 5.98 -11.71 -2.48
C GLY A 137 6.14 -11.48 -3.98
N GLU A 138 7.38 -11.35 -4.44
CA GLU A 138 7.69 -11.20 -5.86
C GLU A 138 7.27 -12.42 -6.69
N GLU A 139 7.23 -13.61 -6.08
CA GLU A 139 6.84 -14.85 -6.77
C GLU A 139 5.41 -14.79 -7.32
N ASN A 140 4.53 -14.04 -6.65
CA ASN A 140 3.16 -13.82 -7.10
C ASN A 140 3.05 -12.81 -8.27
N LEU A 141 4.03 -11.90 -8.38
CA LEU A 141 4.01 -10.85 -9.39
C LEU A 141 4.60 -11.31 -10.72
N ILE A 142 5.62 -12.16 -10.67
CA ILE A 142 6.36 -12.60 -11.86
C ILE A 142 6.33 -14.12 -12.04
N GLU A 143 5.31 -14.77 -11.48
CA GLU A 143 4.97 -16.18 -11.68
C GLU A 143 6.15 -17.14 -11.39
N ILE A 144 6.87 -16.91 -10.28
CA ILE A 144 7.95 -17.82 -9.88
C ILE A 144 7.35 -19.12 -9.31
N PRO A 145 7.81 -20.31 -9.75
CA PRO A 145 7.31 -21.57 -9.23
C PRO A 145 7.45 -21.68 -7.71
N GLY A 146 6.37 -22.09 -7.05
CA GLY A 146 6.32 -22.23 -5.59
C GLY A 146 5.56 -21.11 -4.86
N ASP A 147 4.97 -20.16 -5.60
CA ASP A 147 4.03 -19.18 -5.05
C ASP A 147 2.86 -19.88 -4.33
N PRO A 148 2.64 -19.64 -3.02
CA PRO A 148 1.50 -20.20 -2.30
C PRO A 148 0.15 -19.64 -2.79
N TYR A 149 0.16 -18.57 -3.59
CA TYR A 149 -1.02 -17.90 -4.15
C TYR A 149 -1.10 -18.01 -5.68
N GLU A 150 -0.54 -19.05 -6.30
CA GLU A 150 -0.38 -19.19 -7.76
C GLU A 150 -1.68 -19.07 -8.60
N THR A 151 -2.86 -19.20 -7.98
CA THR A 151 -4.16 -19.07 -8.66
C THR A 151 -4.82 -17.70 -8.49
N GLU A 152 -4.16 -16.77 -7.81
CA GLU A 152 -4.65 -15.42 -7.54
C GLU A 152 -3.50 -14.40 -7.57
N ASN A 153 -3.82 -13.12 -7.42
CA ASN A 153 -2.81 -12.08 -7.27
C ASN A 153 -2.94 -11.45 -5.88
N ILE A 154 -2.03 -11.81 -4.97
CA ILE A 154 -2.08 -11.39 -3.58
C ILE A 154 -1.86 -9.87 -3.45
N LEU A 155 -1.11 -9.24 -4.36
CA LEU A 155 -0.99 -7.78 -4.39
C LEU A 155 -2.35 -7.13 -4.59
N ILE A 156 -3.16 -7.61 -5.54
CA ILE A 156 -4.50 -7.05 -5.79
C ILE A 156 -5.37 -7.13 -4.53
N HIS A 157 -5.30 -8.24 -3.80
CA HIS A 157 -6.04 -8.41 -2.55
C HIS A 157 -5.55 -7.45 -1.46
N GLU A 158 -4.27 -7.50 -1.13
CA GLU A 158 -3.73 -6.72 0.00
C GLU A 158 -3.72 -5.21 -0.29
N PHE A 159 -3.53 -4.83 -1.55
CA PHE A 159 -3.64 -3.43 -1.94
C PHE A 159 -5.09 -2.94 -1.94
N ALA A 160 -6.10 -3.81 -2.10
CA ALA A 160 -7.49 -3.43 -1.90
C ALA A 160 -7.76 -3.04 -0.44
N HIS A 161 -7.21 -3.79 0.53
CA HIS A 161 -7.24 -3.40 1.95
C HIS A 161 -6.55 -2.05 2.16
N ALA A 162 -5.39 -1.81 1.54
CA ALA A 162 -4.71 -0.52 1.64
C ALA A 162 -5.54 0.64 1.04
N ILE A 163 -6.19 0.44 -0.10
CA ILE A 163 -7.10 1.44 -0.69
C ILE A 163 -8.26 1.74 0.26
N HIS A 164 -8.85 0.70 0.85
CA HIS A 164 -9.96 0.82 1.79
C HIS A 164 -9.54 1.56 3.06
N GLU A 165 -8.56 1.06 3.79
CA GLU A 165 -8.21 1.58 5.11
C GLU A 165 -7.37 2.86 5.03
N MET A 166 -6.34 2.89 4.18
CA MET A 166 -5.41 4.03 4.10
C MET A 166 -5.89 5.13 3.17
N GLY A 167 -6.67 4.79 2.14
CA GLY A 167 -7.21 5.74 1.18
C GLY A 167 -8.61 6.22 1.54
N LEU A 168 -9.60 5.33 1.40
CA LEU A 168 -11.02 5.65 1.44
C LEU A 168 -11.49 6.07 2.84
N ASN A 169 -11.14 5.31 3.89
CA ASN A 169 -11.50 5.66 5.27
C ASN A 169 -10.80 6.94 5.74
N SER A 170 -9.56 7.19 5.29
CA SER A 170 -8.84 8.44 5.54
C SER A 170 -9.48 9.65 4.87
N GLN A 171 -10.03 9.48 3.66
CA GLN A 171 -10.65 10.56 2.88
C GLN A 171 -12.12 10.81 3.27
N ASP A 172 -12.88 9.75 3.54
CA ASP A 172 -14.31 9.79 3.81
C ASP A 172 -14.64 8.92 5.04
N PRO A 173 -14.86 9.55 6.22
CA PRO A 173 -15.17 8.81 7.45
C PRO A 173 -16.54 8.11 7.41
N THR A 174 -17.36 8.33 6.38
CA THR A 174 -18.63 7.62 6.20
C THR A 174 -18.50 6.34 5.37
N PHE A 175 -17.33 6.10 4.76
CA PHE A 175 -17.12 4.95 3.86
C PHE A 175 -17.34 3.61 4.58
N GLN A 176 -16.67 3.39 5.72
CA GLN A 176 -16.80 2.14 6.49
C GLN A 176 -18.25 1.78 6.79
N LYS A 177 -19.04 2.75 7.28
CA LYS A 177 -20.45 2.50 7.58
C LYS A 177 -21.24 2.04 6.36
N ARG A 178 -20.99 2.63 5.19
CA ARG A 178 -21.65 2.25 3.93
C ARG A 178 -21.22 0.86 3.49
N LEU A 179 -19.94 0.51 3.66
CA LEU A 179 -19.43 -0.83 3.38
C LEU A 179 -20.09 -1.88 4.29
N ASP A 180 -20.16 -1.64 5.60
CA ASP A 180 -20.83 -2.53 6.57
C ASP A 180 -22.30 -2.79 6.19
N GLU A 181 -23.03 -1.73 5.80
CA GLU A 181 -24.42 -1.83 5.38
C GLU A 181 -24.60 -2.64 4.09
N ILE A 182 -23.65 -2.55 3.14
CA ILE A 182 -23.68 -3.31 1.88
C ILE A 182 -23.29 -4.76 2.13
N PHE A 183 -22.24 -5.01 2.92
CA PHE A 183 -21.82 -6.35 3.32
C PHE A 183 -22.97 -7.11 3.98
N ALA A 184 -23.63 -6.52 4.98
CA ALA A 184 -24.78 -7.13 5.65
C ALA A 184 -25.92 -7.49 4.67
N LYS A 185 -26.18 -6.63 3.67
CA LYS A 185 -27.17 -6.89 2.61
C LYS A 185 -26.73 -8.03 1.69
N ALA A 186 -25.45 -8.11 1.34
CA ALA A 186 -24.91 -9.15 0.46
C ALA A 186 -24.98 -10.53 1.14
N ILE A 187 -24.56 -10.62 2.39
CA ILE A 187 -24.62 -11.85 3.20
C ILE A 187 -26.08 -12.28 3.44
N GLY A 188 -26.97 -11.33 3.75
CA GLY A 188 -28.40 -11.62 3.89
C GLY A 188 -29.06 -12.18 2.62
N LYS A 189 -28.50 -11.88 1.44
CA LYS A 189 -28.92 -12.45 0.15
C LYS A 189 -28.20 -13.75 -0.23
N GLY A 190 -27.26 -14.21 0.58
CA GLY A 190 -26.43 -15.39 0.30
C GLY A 190 -25.42 -15.18 -0.82
N LEU A 191 -25.09 -13.93 -1.19
CA LEU A 191 -23.98 -13.65 -2.09
C LEU A 191 -22.67 -14.09 -1.43
N TRP A 192 -21.70 -14.54 -2.23
CA TRP A 192 -20.37 -14.97 -1.76
C TRP A 192 -20.38 -16.15 -0.78
N LYS A 193 -21.51 -16.85 -0.65
CA LYS A 193 -21.62 -18.00 0.26
C LYS A 193 -20.58 -19.07 -0.08
N GLY A 194 -19.75 -19.42 0.90
CA GLY A 194 -18.69 -20.42 0.75
C GLY A 194 -17.39 -19.89 0.15
N THR A 195 -17.30 -18.58 -0.13
CA THR A 195 -16.06 -17.92 -0.54
C THR A 195 -15.46 -17.12 0.61
N TYR A 196 -14.18 -16.80 0.52
CA TYR A 196 -13.47 -16.02 1.55
C TYR A 196 -14.08 -14.63 1.77
N ALA A 197 -14.60 -13.99 0.72
CA ALA A 197 -15.30 -12.70 0.78
C ALA A 197 -16.57 -12.67 1.66
N ALA A 198 -17.09 -13.82 2.09
CA ALA A 198 -18.20 -13.87 3.04
C ALA A 198 -17.77 -13.93 4.51
N THR A 199 -16.46 -13.99 4.79
CA THR A 199 -15.93 -14.20 6.13
C THR A 199 -16.15 -12.98 7.02
N ASN A 200 -15.83 -11.79 6.52
CA ASN A 200 -16.01 -10.53 7.23
C ASN A 200 -16.03 -9.36 6.23
N VAL A 201 -16.28 -8.15 6.71
CA VAL A 201 -16.43 -6.94 5.88
C VAL A 201 -15.12 -6.47 5.23
N MET A 202 -13.96 -6.78 5.80
CA MET A 202 -12.67 -6.42 5.21
C MET A 202 -12.41 -7.24 3.95
N GLU A 203 -12.82 -8.52 3.95
CA GLU A 203 -12.59 -9.43 2.82
C GLU A 203 -13.62 -9.30 1.70
N TYR A 204 -14.68 -8.51 1.91
CA TYR A 204 -15.84 -8.37 1.03
C TYR A 204 -15.67 -7.29 -0.04
#